data_AF-Q8VWT5-F1
#
_entry.id   AF-Q8VWT5-F1
#
_cell.length_a   1.000
_cell.length_b   1.000
_cell.length_c   1.000
_cell.angle_alpha   90.00
_cell.angle_beta   90.00
_cell.angle_gamma   90.00
#
_symmetry.space_group_name_H-M   'P 1'
#
loop_
_entity.id
_entity.type
_entity.pdbx_description
1 polymer ?
#
loop_
_entity_poly.entity_id
_entity_poly.type
_entity_poly.pdbx_seq_one_letter_code
_entity_poly.pdbx_strand_id
1 'polypeptide(L)' 'LQSSSSDRTKNSNYLLGYENLLEAMRKARRLNNHVFSMLKARCPLEDKVACAIKQSGAPLHRVRFVNTVSAFETLPQKGT' A
#
# COMPACT_ATOMS: atom_id res chain seq x y z
N LEU A 1 -10.48 -52.05 -36.90
CA LEU A 1 -9.35 -51.21 -36.44
C LEU A 1 -9.91 -49.86 -36.04
N GLN A 2 -10.00 -49.62 -34.74
CA GLN A 2 -10.67 -48.50 -34.10
C GLN A 2 -9.57 -47.49 -33.69
N SER A 3 -9.52 -46.31 -34.31
CA SER A 3 -8.58 -45.25 -33.94
C SER A 3 -9.25 -43.87 -33.89
N SER A 4 -10.29 -43.72 -33.07
CA SER A 4 -10.98 -42.44 -32.86
C SER A 4 -10.93 -41.91 -31.42
N SER A 5 -10.20 -42.56 -30.51
CA SER A 5 -10.14 -42.16 -29.10
C SER A 5 -9.06 -41.12 -28.78
N SER A 6 -7.92 -41.12 -29.48
CA SER A 6 -6.77 -40.25 -29.13
C SER A 6 -6.92 -38.77 -29.50
N ASP A 7 -7.75 -38.42 -30.49
CA ASP A 7 -7.92 -37.00 -30.88
C ASP A 7 -8.91 -36.27 -29.97
N ARG A 8 -9.90 -36.98 -29.41
CA ARG A 8 -10.85 -36.41 -28.45
C ARG A 8 -10.18 -36.06 -27.11
N THR A 9 -9.24 -36.88 -26.64
CA THR A 9 -8.47 -36.61 -25.42
C THR A 9 -7.55 -35.42 -25.56
N LYS A 10 -6.91 -35.22 -26.72
CA LYS A 10 -6.07 -34.04 -26.98
C LYS A 10 -6.90 -32.75 -26.91
N ASN A 11 -8.02 -32.68 -27.62
CA ASN A 11 -8.91 -31.52 -27.61
C ASN A 11 -9.44 -31.19 -26.21
N SER A 12 -9.77 -32.21 -25.40
CA SER A 12 -10.22 -32.02 -24.02
C SER A 12 -9.14 -31.43 -23.12
N ASN A 13 -7.89 -31.84 -23.29
CA ASN A 13 -6.77 -31.33 -22.50
C ASN A 13 -6.42 -29.87 -22.87
N TYR A 14 -6.53 -29.50 -24.15
CA TYR A 14 -6.35 -28.12 -24.59
C TYR A 14 -7.44 -27.19 -24.03
N LEU A 15 -8.70 -27.62 -24.04
CA LEU A 15 -9.81 -26.85 -23.49
C LEU A 15 -9.64 -26.64 -21.97
N LEU A 16 -9.28 -27.69 -21.24
CA LEU A 16 -9.02 -27.61 -19.80
C LEU A 16 -7.84 -26.68 -19.48
N GLY A 17 -6.75 -26.78 -20.26
CA GLY A 17 -5.59 -25.89 -20.12
C GLY A 17 -5.94 -24.42 -20.40
N TYR A 18 -6.79 -24.18 -21.39
CA TYR A 18 -7.26 -22.84 -21.74
C TYR A 18 -8.14 -22.23 -20.63
N GLU A 19 -9.08 -22.99 -20.08
CA GLU A 19 -9.90 -22.53 -18.95
C GLU A 19 -9.05 -22.24 -17.70
N ASN A 20 -8.06 -23.07 -17.40
CA ASN A 20 -7.12 -22.84 -16.32
C ASN A 20 -6.31 -21.54 -16.52
N LEU A 21 -5.86 -21.27 -17.75
CA LEU A 21 -5.17 -20.03 -18.10
C LEU A 21 -6.10 -18.82 -17.89
N LEU A 22 -7.34 -18.90 -18.37
CA LEU A 22 -8.33 -17.82 -18.18
C LEU A 22 -8.60 -17.56 -16.70
N GLU A 23 -8.70 -18.61 -15.88
CA GLU A 23 -8.87 -18.47 -14.44
C GLU A 23 -7.66 -17.78 -13.79
N ALA A 24 -6.43 -18.18 -14.16
CA ALA A 24 -5.21 -17.54 -13.68
C ALA A 24 -5.16 -16.05 -14.05
N MET A 25 -5.53 -15.69 -15.27
CA MET A 25 -5.61 -14.30 -15.72
C MET A 25 -6.66 -13.50 -14.93
N ARG A 26 -7.82 -14.10 -14.64
CA ARG A 26 -8.85 -13.46 -13.78
C ARG A 26 -8.32 -13.22 -12.37
N LYS A 27 -7.60 -14.19 -11.78
CA LYS A 27 -6.97 -14.05 -10.46
C LYS A 27 -5.93 -12.94 -10.44
N ALA A 28 -5.03 -12.91 -11.42
CA ALA A 28 -4.03 -11.85 -11.57
C ALA A 28 -4.68 -10.46 -11.69
N ARG A 29 -5.73 -10.33 -12.49
CA ARG A 29 -6.50 -9.07 -12.62
C ARG A 29 -7.09 -8.61 -11.29
N ARG A 30 -7.69 -9.52 -10.52
CA ARG A 30 -8.27 -9.20 -9.21
C ARG A 30 -7.20 -8.72 -8.22
N LEU A 31 -6.05 -9.41 -8.19
CA LEU A 31 -4.91 -9.01 -7.35
C LEU A 31 -4.42 -7.61 -7.72
N ASN A 32 -4.22 -7.34 -9.01
CA ASN A 32 -3.78 -6.02 -9.48
C ASN A 32 -4.76 -4.92 -9.04
N ASN A 33 -6.06 -5.14 -9.21
CA ASN A 33 -7.07 -4.18 -8.77
C ASN A 33 -7.05 -3.93 -7.25
N HIS A 34 -6.81 -4.98 -6.47
CA HIS A 34 -6.69 -4.86 -5.02
C HIS A 34 -5.46 -4.03 -4.62
N VAL A 35 -4.29 -4.34 -5.18
CA VAL A 35 -3.05 -3.60 -4.96
C VAL A 35 -3.21 -2.12 -5.37
N PHE A 36 -3.80 -1.84 -6.54
CA PHE A 36 -4.09 -0.47 -6.95
C PHE A 36 -5.00 0.28 -5.98
N SER A 37 -6.00 -0.41 -5.42
CA SER A 37 -6.91 0.18 -4.43
C SER A 37 -6.18 0.49 -3.13
N MET A 38 -5.29 -0.40 -2.67
CA MET A 38 -4.44 -0.16 -1.50
C MET A 38 -3.50 1.04 -1.71
N LEU A 39 -2.82 1.10 -2.86
CA LEU A 39 -1.93 2.21 -3.19
C LEU A 39 -2.68 3.55 -3.24
N LYS A 40 -3.87 3.58 -3.87
CA LYS A 40 -4.71 4.79 -3.90
C LYS A 40 -5.18 5.21 -2.50
N ALA A 41 -5.54 4.27 -1.64
CA ALA A 41 -5.92 4.57 -0.25
C ALA A 41 -4.73 5.06 0.60
N ARG A 42 -3.50 4.67 0.24
CA ARG A 42 -2.27 5.09 0.94
C ARG A 42 -1.81 6.49 0.56
N CYS A 43 -1.98 6.90 -0.70
CA CYS A 43 -1.59 8.21 -1.20
C CYS A 43 -2.05 9.40 -0.32
N PRO A 44 -3.32 9.49 0.15
CA PRO A 44 -3.74 10.55 1.07
C PRO A 44 -3.01 10.58 2.42
N LEU A 45 -2.50 9.43 2.87
CA LEU A 45 -1.71 9.34 4.10
C LEU A 45 -0.27 9.80 3.85
N GLU A 46 0.30 9.46 2.69
CA GLU A 46 1.62 9.92 2.27
C GLU A 46 1.64 11.44 2.10
N ASP A 47 0.62 12.02 1.46
CA ASP A 47 0.48 13.48 1.33
C ASP A 47 0.38 14.17 2.69
N LYS A 48 -0.42 13.61 3.63
CA LYS A 48 -0.53 14.16 4.99
C LYS A 48 0.79 14.13 5.77
N VAL A 49 1.62 13.12 5.53
CA VAL A 49 2.97 13.01 6.13
C VAL A 49 3.92 14.01 5.44
N ALA A 50 3.87 14.12 4.12
CA ALA A 50 4.68 15.08 3.37
C ALA A 50 4.38 16.54 3.78
N CYS A 51 3.11 16.89 4.02
CA CYS A 51 2.73 18.20 4.55
C CYS A 51 3.25 18.47 5.97
N ALA A 52 3.67 17.44 6.70
CA ALA A 52 4.33 17.58 8.00
C ALA A 52 5.85 17.72 7.87
N ILE A 53 6.39 17.92 6.67
CA ILE A 53 7.82 18.11 6.40
C ILE A 53 8.00 19.44 5.66
N LYS A 54 8.89 20.30 6.15
CA LYS A 54 9.25 21.54 5.44
C LYS A 54 10.06 21.21 4.20
N GLN A 55 10.14 22.13 3.23
CA GLN A 55 11.03 21.99 2.06
C GLN A 55 12.51 21.78 2.44
N SER A 56 12.93 22.26 3.60
CA SER A 56 14.27 22.03 4.16
C SER A 56 14.49 20.60 4.70
N GLY A 57 13.48 19.72 4.66
CA GLY A 57 13.52 18.37 5.22
C GLY A 57 13.23 18.29 6.72
N ALA A 58 13.10 19.41 7.42
CA ALA A 58 12.80 19.43 8.85
C ALA A 58 11.32 19.08 9.13
N PRO A 59 11.02 18.20 10.12
CA PRO A 59 9.65 17.95 10.56
C PRO A 59 8.94 19.23 11.04
N LEU A 60 7.67 19.35 10.68
CA LEU A 60 6.78 20.40 11.13
C LEU A 60 6.21 19.99 12.50
N HIS A 61 6.76 20.55 13.58
CA HIS A 61 6.30 20.27 14.94
C HIS A 61 4.84 20.73 15.11
N ARG A 62 3.88 19.80 14.99
CA ARG A 62 2.43 20.07 15.00
C ARG A 62 1.87 20.53 16.35
N VAL A 63 2.68 20.58 17.40
CA VAL A 63 2.26 21.08 18.71
C VAL A 63 3.19 22.21 19.12
N ARG A 64 2.75 23.46 18.93
CA ARG A 64 3.16 24.55 19.80
C ARG A 64 2.19 24.51 20.96
N PHE A 65 2.59 23.94 22.09
CA PHE A 65 1.92 24.26 23.34
C PHE A 65 2.03 25.78 23.50
N VAL A 66 0.89 26.44 23.62
CA VAL A 66 0.84 27.89 23.77
C VAL A 66 1.52 28.18 25.11
N ASN A 67 2.76 28.65 25.04
CA ASN A 67 3.49 29.26 26.15
C ASN A 67 3.61 28.39 27.42
N THR A 68 4.11 27.15 27.31
CA THR A 68 4.65 26.47 28.49
C THR A 68 5.88 27.25 28.95
N VAL A 69 5.70 28.03 30.01
CA VAL A 69 6.75 28.76 30.72
C VAL A 69 7.94 27.83 30.95
N SER A 70 9.15 28.29 30.63
CA SER A 70 10.35 27.46 30.80
C SER A 70 10.47 27.06 32.27
N ALA A 71 10.75 25.78 32.55
CA ALA A 71 11.01 25.33 33.91
C ALA A 71 12.16 26.13 34.57
N PHE A 72 13.09 26.67 33.77
CA PHE A 72 14.15 27.54 34.25
C PHE A 72 13.66 28.88 34.83
N GLU A 73 12.51 29.41 34.37
CA GLU A 73 11.91 30.61 34.95
C GLU A 73 11.26 30.35 36.32
N THR A 74 10.97 29.10 36.64
CA THR A 74 10.37 28.69 37.93
C THR A 74 11.37 28.10 38.91
N LEU A 75 12.64 27.95 38.52
CA LEU A 75 13.69 27.53 39.43
C LEU A 75 14.03 28.69 40.39
N PRO A 76 14.21 28.42 41.69
CA PRO A 76 14.69 29.42 42.62
C PRO A 76 16.08 29.89 42.16
N GLN A 77 16.18 31.15 41.74
CA GLN A 77 17.46 31.76 41.47
C GLN A 77 18.23 31.78 42.79
N LYS A 78 19.31 31.00 42.86
CA LYS A 78 20.22 31.02 44.00
C LYS A 78 20.72 32.46 44.11
N GLY A 79 20.32 33.14 45.19
CA GLY A 79 20.61 34.55 45.42
C GLY A 79 22.10 34.85 45.35
N THR A 80 22.39 36.07 44.90
CA THR A 80 23.69 36.78 44.89
C THR A 80 24.73 36.29 45.88
#